data_AF-A0A1Y0GBD6-F1
#
_entry.id   AF-A0A1Y0GBD6-F1
#
_cell.length_a   1.000
_cell.length_b   1.000
_cell.length_c   1.000
_cell.angle_alpha   90.00
_cell.angle_beta   90.00
_cell.angle_gamma   90.00
#
_symmetry.space_group_name_H-M   'P 1'
#
loop_
_entity.id
_entity.type
_entity.pdbx_description
1 polymer ?
#
loop_
_entity_poly.entity_id
_entity_poly.type
_entity_poly.pdbx_seq_one_letter_code
_entity_poly.pdbx_strand_id
1 'polypeptide(L)'
;MFNFGSIIAVLIAPLLMIWIAASIFVYASIAHHPNAKVAKYNQWAGYRFYGAAGSMMVFGTPIYHIFNDWHGLLAIWTIMFVIVVPAGIRSIIKAYKEQWSAMQVAA
;
A
#
# COMPACT_ATOMS: atom_id res chain seq x y z
N MET A 1 -9.25 -4.10 2.33
CA MET A 1 -8.31 -5.17 1.93
C MET A 1 -6.92 -4.61 1.64
N PHE A 2 -6.77 -3.75 0.62
CA PHE A 2 -5.46 -3.29 0.14
C PHE A 2 -4.55 -2.71 1.24
N ASN A 3 -5.03 -1.74 2.04
CA ASN A 3 -4.21 -1.14 3.11
C ASN A 3 -3.70 -2.17 4.14
N PHE A 4 -4.50 -3.17 4.50
CA PHE A 4 -4.08 -4.20 5.46
C PHE A 4 -2.98 -5.07 4.87
N GLY A 5 -3.17 -5.56 3.65
CA GLY A 5 -2.15 -6.37 2.99
C GLY A 5 -0.85 -5.60 2.76
N SER A 6 -0.92 -4.32 2.38
CA SER A 6 0.27 -3.47 2.25
C SER A 6 1.00 -3.25 3.58
N ILE A 7 0.28 -3.05 4.68
CA ILE A 7 0.90 -2.94 6.01
C ILE A 7 1.60 -4.25 6.38
N ILE A 8 0.92 -5.38 6.27
CA ILE A 8 1.46 -6.70 6.63
C ILE A 8 2.69 -7.03 5.76
N ALA A 9 2.61 -6.75 4.47
CA ALA A 9 3.69 -6.96 3.52
C ALA A 9 4.93 -6.13 3.84
N VAL A 10 4.74 -4.89 4.30
CA VAL A 10 5.86 -4.04 4.72
C VAL A 10 6.42 -4.49 6.06
N LEU A 11 5.63 -5.01 6.99
CA LEU A 11 6.10 -5.51 8.28
C LEU A 11 6.90 -6.81 8.18
N ILE A 12 6.66 -7.62 7.15
CA ILE A 12 7.28 -8.94 6.99
C ILE A 12 7.98 -8.97 5.62
N ALA A 13 9.29 -8.68 5.62
CA ALA A 13 10.04 -8.43 4.38
C ALA A 13 9.85 -9.49 3.27
N PRO A 14 9.86 -10.82 3.53
CA PRO A 14 9.60 -11.82 2.48
C PRO A 14 8.21 -11.70 1.84
N LEU A 15 7.20 -11.26 2.59
CA LEU A 15 5.84 -11.11 2.06
C LEU A 15 5.72 -9.91 1.14
N LEU A 16 6.65 -8.94 1.17
CA LEU A 16 6.60 -7.77 0.31
C LEU A 16 6.65 -8.17 -1.17
N MET A 17 7.54 -9.09 -1.54
CA MET A 17 7.67 -9.55 -2.93
C MET A 17 6.40 -10.24 -3.42
N ILE A 18 5.81 -11.11 -2.60
CA ILE A 18 4.56 -11.80 -2.91
C ILE A 18 3.41 -10.79 -3.03
N TRP A 19 3.37 -9.82 -2.11
CA TRP A 19 2.30 -8.83 -2.07
C TRP A 19 2.33 -7.88 -3.26
N ILE A 20 3.50 -7.53 -3.82
CA ILE A 20 3.57 -6.69 -5.04
C ILE A 20 2.74 -7.32 -6.18
N ALA A 21 2.81 -8.64 -6.37
CA ALA A 21 2.00 -9.32 -7.37
C ALA A 21 0.52 -9.43 -6.92
N ALA A 22 0.29 -9.90 -5.69
CA ALA A 22 -1.08 -10.09 -5.16
C ALA A 22 -1.87 -8.77 -5.10
N SER A 23 -1.21 -7.65 -4.83
CA SER A 23 -1.85 -6.34 -4.73
C SER A 23 -2.45 -5.89 -6.05
N ILE A 24 -1.91 -6.32 -7.20
CA ILE A 24 -2.49 -6.00 -8.52
C ILE A 24 -3.86 -6.66 -8.65
N PHE A 25 -3.98 -7.93 -8.26
CA PHE A 25 -5.27 -8.65 -8.26
C PHE A 25 -6.28 -8.00 -7.30
N VAL A 26 -5.85 -7.69 -6.07
CA VAL A 26 -6.70 -7.03 -5.07
C VAL A 26 -7.12 -5.63 -5.53
N TYR A 27 -6.23 -4.90 -6.19
CA TYR A 27 -6.54 -3.60 -6.74
C TYR A 27 -7.58 -3.69 -7.86
N ALA A 28 -7.35 -4.60 -8.82
CA ALA A 28 -8.21 -4.78 -9.98
C ALA A 28 -9.62 -5.23 -9.60
N SER A 29 -9.76 -6.12 -8.61
CA SER A 29 -11.08 -6.59 -8.15
C SER A 29 -11.93 -5.49 -7.50
N ILE A 30 -11.31 -4.42 -7.01
CA ILE A 30 -11.99 -3.29 -6.35
C ILE A 30 -12.08 -2.05 -7.27
N ALA A 31 -11.29 -1.99 -8.34
CA ALA A 31 -11.17 -0.81 -9.19
C ALA A 31 -12.51 -0.35 -9.80
N HIS A 32 -13.41 -1.29 -10.10
CA HIS A 32 -14.74 -1.02 -10.68
C HIS A 32 -15.88 -1.27 -9.68
N HIS A 33 -15.59 -1.16 -8.38
CA HIS A 33 -16.60 -1.39 -7.35
C HIS A 33 -17.77 -0.39 -7.49
N PRO A 34 -19.05 -0.82 -7.41
CA PRO A 34 -20.22 0.04 -7.63
C PRO A 34 -20.25 1.28 -6.73
N ASN A 35 -19.75 1.14 -5.51
CA ASN A 35 -19.54 2.27 -4.61
C ASN A 35 -18.25 3.02 -4.97
N ALA A 36 -18.38 4.20 -5.60
CA ALA A 36 -17.27 5.07 -5.98
C ALA A 36 -16.35 5.47 -4.81
N LYS A 37 -16.88 5.54 -3.58
CA LYS A 37 -16.08 5.82 -2.38
C LYS A 37 -15.06 4.71 -2.14
N VAL A 38 -15.49 3.45 -2.26
CA VAL A 38 -14.62 2.26 -2.10
C VAL A 38 -13.53 2.25 -3.16
N ALA A 39 -13.90 2.49 -4.43
CA ALA A 39 -12.95 2.58 -5.53
C ALA A 39 -11.91 3.69 -5.30
N LYS A 40 -12.33 4.88 -4.83
CA LYS A 40 -11.43 6.00 -4.51
C LYS A 40 -10.48 5.70 -3.35
N TYR A 41 -10.95 5.02 -2.30
CA TYR A 41 -10.09 4.55 -1.21
C TYR A 41 -9.05 3.54 -1.70
N ASN A 42 -9.45 2.62 -2.58
CA ASN A 42 -8.55 1.65 -3.19
C ASN A 42 -7.51 2.32 -4.09
N GLN A 43 -7.93 3.28 -4.93
CA GLN A 43 -7.05 4.07 -5.79
C GLN A 43 -5.96 4.78 -4.97
N TRP A 44 -6.34 5.46 -3.88
CA TRP A 44 -5.39 6.14 -3.01
C TRP A 44 -4.47 5.18 -2.25
N ALA A 45 -4.97 4.01 -1.84
CA ALA A 45 -4.14 2.98 -1.20
C ALA A 45 -3.09 2.43 -2.18
N GLY A 46 -3.51 2.11 -3.41
CA GLY A 46 -2.63 1.66 -4.48
C GLY A 46 -1.59 2.72 -4.85
N TYR A 47 -2.01 3.97 -5.06
CA TYR A 47 -1.11 5.08 -5.39
C TYR A 47 0.05 5.23 -4.39
N ARG A 48 -0.24 5.14 -3.09
CA ARG A 48 0.79 5.28 -2.04
C ARG A 48 1.73 4.08 -1.99
N PHE A 49 1.19 2.87 -2.07
CA PHE A 49 2.01 1.65 -2.03
C PHE A 49 2.89 1.54 -3.27
N TYR A 50 2.31 1.69 -4.47
CA TYR A 50 3.05 1.62 -5.73
C TYR A 50 4.00 2.81 -5.89
N GLY A 51 3.62 4.00 -5.42
CA GLY A 51 4.51 5.16 -5.39
C GLY A 51 5.74 4.90 -4.52
N ALA A 52 5.56 4.36 -3.32
CA ALA A 52 6.66 4.00 -2.43
C ALA A 52 7.53 2.88 -3.03
N ALA A 53 6.93 1.73 -3.37
CA ALA A 53 7.64 0.57 -3.89
C ALA A 53 8.35 0.87 -5.23
N GLY A 54 7.69 1.58 -6.14
CA GLY A 54 8.26 2.00 -7.41
C GLY A 54 9.40 3.01 -7.25
N SER A 55 9.28 3.94 -6.30
CA SER A 55 10.39 4.86 -5.99
C SER A 55 11.62 4.09 -5.50
N MET A 56 11.44 3.02 -4.72
CA MET A 56 12.56 2.20 -4.24
C MET A 56 13.26 1.43 -5.37
N MET A 57 12.59 1.11 -6.47
CA MET A 57 13.26 0.55 -7.66
C MET A 57 14.26 1.54 -8.28
N VAL A 58 13.97 2.84 -8.22
CA VAL A 58 14.82 3.89 -8.81
C VAL A 58 15.90 4.33 -7.83
N PHE A 59 15.53 4.57 -6.56
CA PHE A 59 16.42 5.09 -5.54
C PHE A 59 17.15 4.02 -4.73
N GLY A 60 16.83 2.74 -4.93
CA GLY A 60 17.45 1.62 -4.21
C GLY A 60 18.97 1.62 -4.33
N THR A 61 19.50 1.61 -5.55
CA THR A 61 20.96 1.57 -5.79
C THR A 61 21.70 2.78 -5.19
N PRO A 62 21.23 4.04 -5.38
CA PRO A 62 21.81 5.18 -4.65
C PRO A 62 21.81 5.01 -3.13
N ILE A 63 20.72 4.52 -2.53
CA ILE A 63 20.62 4.32 -1.08
C ILE A 63 21.62 3.24 -0.62
N TYR A 64 21.77 2.15 -1.35
CA TYR A 64 22.76 1.11 -1.07
C TYR A 64 24.20 1.66 -1.08
N HIS A 65 24.54 2.49 -2.07
CA HIS A 65 25.87 3.11 -2.14
C HIS A 65 26.16 4.09 -0.99
N ILE A 66 25.15 4.83 -0.52
CA ILE A 66 25.33 5.82 0.56
C ILE A 66 25.46 5.14 1.93
N PHE A 67 24.69 4.10 2.18
CA PHE A 67 24.55 3.49 3.51
C PHE A 67 25.30 2.17 3.69
N ASN A 68 26.06 1.69 2.69
CA ASN A 68 26.58 0.32 2.59
C ASN A 68 25.46 -0.74 2.56
N ASP A 69 25.80 -1.97 2.19
CA ASP A 69 24.83 -3.05 1.89
C ASP A 69 23.73 -3.23 2.95
N TRP A 70 24.11 -3.60 4.18
CA TRP A 70 23.13 -3.95 5.22
C TRP A 70 22.29 -2.75 5.69
N HIS A 71 22.92 -1.59 5.93
CA HIS A 71 22.17 -0.42 6.36
C HIS A 71 21.37 0.21 5.21
N GLY A 72 21.79 0.04 3.96
CA GLY A 72 21.03 0.43 2.77
C GLY A 72 19.73 -0.36 2.66
N LEU A 73 19.78 -1.68 2.87
CA LEU A 73 18.58 -2.51 2.93
C LEU A 73 17.63 -2.07 4.04
N LEU A 74 18.17 -1.84 5.26
CA LEU A 74 17.38 -1.33 6.37
C LEU A 74 16.82 0.07 6.12
N ALA A 75 17.56 0.96 5.44
CA ALA A 75 17.11 2.30 5.11
C ALA A 75 15.93 2.27 4.12
N ILE A 76 16.04 1.49 3.03
CA ILE A 76 14.94 1.28 2.07
C ILE A 76 13.70 0.76 2.79
N TRP A 77 13.87 -0.25 3.64
CA TRP A 77 12.78 -0.86 4.37
C TRP A 77 12.15 0.08 5.40
N THR A 78 12.96 0.89 6.08
CA THR A 78 12.50 1.93 7.02
C THR A 78 11.70 3.01 6.30
N ILE A 79 12.14 3.46 5.12
CA ILE A 79 11.40 4.47 4.34
C ILE A 79 10.05 3.90 3.90
N MET A 80 10.03 2.66 3.41
CA MET A 80 8.79 1.94 3.08
C MET A 80 7.85 1.87 4.28
N PHE A 81 8.36 1.50 5.45
CA PHE A 81 7.61 1.43 6.70
C PHE A 81 6.99 2.78 7.07
N VAL A 82 7.78 3.85 7.07
CA VAL A 82 7.33 5.21 7.44
C VAL A 82 6.31 5.79 6.47
N ILE A 83 6.35 5.42 5.19
CA ILE A 83 5.39 5.89 4.19
C ILE A 83 4.09 5.06 4.25
N VAL A 84 4.20 3.74 4.14
CA VAL A 84 3.05 2.86 3.93
C VAL A 84 2.26 2.64 5.22
N VAL A 85 2.94 2.40 6.35
CA VAL A 85 2.26 2.00 7.59
C VAL A 85 1.43 3.14 8.18
N PRO A 86 1.98 4.34 8.43
CA PRO A 86 1.18 5.47 8.95
C PRO A 86 0.06 5.89 7.99
N ALA A 87 0.32 5.92 6.68
CA ALA A 87 -0.69 6.31 5.72
C ALA A 87 -1.82 5.26 5.59
N GLY A 88 -1.48 3.98 5.67
CA GLY A 88 -2.44 2.87 5.71
C GLY A 88 -3.32 2.93 6.96
N ILE A 89 -2.71 3.10 8.14
CA ILE A 89 -3.42 3.23 9.42
C ILE A 89 -4.38 4.43 9.37
N ARG A 90 -3.91 5.61 8.94
CA ARG A 90 -4.77 6.80 8.81
C ARG A 90 -5.95 6.56 7.88
N SER A 91 -5.74 5.87 6.77
CA SER A 91 -6.81 5.52 5.84
C SER A 91 -7.83 4.54 6.45
N ILE A 92 -7.38 3.55 7.22
CA ILE A 92 -8.25 2.60 7.92
C ILE A 92 -9.10 3.33 8.98
N ILE A 93 -8.48 4.19 9.79
CA ILE A 93 -9.18 4.99 10.80
C ILE A 93 -10.20 5.92 10.15
N LYS A 94 -9.83 6.58 9.05
CA LYS A 94 -10.73 7.46 8.31
C LYS A 94 -11.92 6.69 7.74
N ALA A 95 -11.68 5.53 7.14
CA ALA A 95 -12.73 4.65 6.63
C ALA A 95 -13.68 4.18 7.75
N TYR A 96 -13.16 3.90 8.95
CA TYR A 96 -13.98 3.51 10.10
C TYR A 96 -14.88 4.65 10.63
N LYS A 97 -14.40 5.89 10.59
CA LYS A 97 -15.15 7.06 11.09
C LYS A 97 -16.20 7.58 10.12
N GLU A 98 -16.12 7.24 8.84
CA GLU A 98 -17.07 7.72 7.84
C GLU A 98 -18.38 6.93 7.87
N GLN A 99 -19.50 7.65 7.72
CA GLN A 99 -20.79 7.00 7.48
C GLN A 99 -20.79 6.40 6.06
N TRP A 100 -21.14 5.13 5.99
CA TRP A 100 -21.28 4.38 4.75
C TRP A 100 -22.75 4.30 4.39
N SER A 101 -23.11 4.81 3.22
CA SER A 101 -24.47 4.63 2.69
C SER A 101 -24.67 3.16 2.36
N ALA A 102 -25.84 2.62 2.70
CA ALA A 102 -26.22 1.28 2.28
C ALA A 102 -26.13 1.17 0.76
N MET A 103 -25.49 0.12 0.27
CA MET A 103 -25.34 -0.13 -1.16
C MET A 103 -26.70 -0.59 -1.69
N GLN A 104 -27.37 0.23 -2.50
CA GLN A 104 -28.52 -0.23 -3.26
C GLN A 104 -28.01 -1.08 -4.42
N VAL A 105 -28.06 -2.39 -4.26
CA VAL A 105 -27.93 -3.31 -5.38
C VAL A 105 -29.30 -3.33 -6.05
N ALA A 106 -29.40 -2.75 -7.26
CA ALA A 106 -30.60 -2.95 -8.07
C ALA A 106 -30.71 -4.45 -8.37
N ALA A 107 -31.81 -5.06 -7.93
CA ALA A 107 -32.13 -6.46 -8.14
C ALA A 107 -32.47 -6.74 -9.60
#